data_AF-A0A8B6DSJ5-F1
#
_entry.id   AF-A0A8B6DSJ5-F1
#
_cell.length_a   1.000
_cell.length_b   1.000
_cell.length_c   1.000
_cell.angle_alpha   90.00
_cell.angle_beta   90.00
_cell.angle_gamma   90.00
#
_symmetry.space_group_name_H-M   'P 1'
#
loop_
_entity.id
_entity.type
_entity.pdbx_description
1 polymer ?
#
loop_
_entity_poly.entity_id
_entity_poly.type
_entity_poly.pdbx_seq_one_letter_code
_entity_poly.pdbx_strand_id
1 'polypeptide(L)'
;MTILRVQNQHLFSQYKARQGELHEKNGRDSEQLLWHGTSDDCVDKIINNGFNRSYCGRNVVVIPVVVFFVILKLAGFISSEPLPPVPIYIKSSAKRVSYSLMEKRKGSICPILQGGLGNRLFQFATAFSAARSKNMNLFIPSDAEIRDVFEITDTINESKELCKGFRKVLDRASPTYHKNLMNFSSTDNIQLGYGLQSWKYFYMYDKQLKKQLTFRKHIQNEAKQTIDKILQRWKIKSRRSVNLVGIHIRRGDKVTSYDDGYKIATPEYLNRSVNYYAKKYSAVLFLVISDGMSWSRENVPSHVPVAYISLGKRELDMATLVACDHTIMTIGTFGWWIGYLTGGDVVYMKDAAVKGSRFEKVLNIEDHFFPHWIGL
;
A
#
# COMPACT_ATOMS: atom_id res chain seq x y z
N MET A 1 6.55 -4.02 44.65
CA MET A 1 7.55 -5.08 44.39
C MET A 1 7.97 -5.65 45.74
N THR A 2 7.95 -6.96 45.95
CA THR A 2 8.31 -7.59 47.24
C THR A 2 9.73 -8.13 47.18
N ILE A 3 10.63 -7.64 48.03
CA ILE A 3 12.04 -8.05 48.04
C ILE A 3 12.16 -9.39 48.77
N LEU A 4 12.50 -10.44 48.03
CA LEU A 4 12.54 -11.81 48.57
C LEU A 4 13.90 -12.21 49.17
N ARG A 5 14.99 -11.50 48.83
CA ARG A 5 16.35 -11.76 49.34
C ARG A 5 17.28 -10.59 49.07
N VAL A 6 18.05 -10.17 50.06
CA VAL A 6 19.13 -9.16 49.95
C VAL A 6 20.46 -9.87 50.19
N GLN A 7 21.38 -9.83 49.23
CA GLN A 7 22.68 -10.51 49.33
C GLN A 7 23.76 -9.64 49.99
N ASN A 8 23.66 -8.32 49.87
CA ASN A 8 24.54 -7.38 50.53
C ASN A 8 23.70 -6.31 51.24
N GLN A 9 23.60 -6.42 52.56
CA GLN A 9 22.78 -5.53 53.38
C GLN A 9 23.30 -4.09 53.40
N HIS A 10 24.63 -3.90 53.31
CA HIS A 10 25.23 -2.57 53.35
C HIS A 10 24.91 -1.77 52.08
N LEU A 11 25.05 -2.37 50.90
CA LEU A 11 24.71 -1.73 49.63
C LEU A 11 23.21 -1.48 49.50
N PHE A 12 22.39 -2.40 50.01
CA PHE A 12 20.94 -2.19 50.05
C PHE A 12 20.57 -1.01 50.95
N SER A 13 21.25 -0.84 52.08
CA SER A 13 21.04 0.31 52.97
C SER A 13 21.41 1.64 52.30
N GLN A 14 22.54 1.70 51.59
CA GLN A 14 22.94 2.87 50.80
C GLN A 14 21.94 3.19 49.68
N TYR A 15 21.45 2.16 48.99
CA TYR A 15 20.40 2.30 47.98
C TYR A 15 19.12 2.89 48.55
N LYS A 16 18.63 2.36 49.68
CA LYS A 16 17.40 2.84 50.33
C LYS A 16 17.52 4.29 50.81
N ALA A 17 18.68 4.67 51.35
CA ALA A 17 18.96 6.06 51.72
C ALA A 17 18.87 6.99 50.50
N ARG A 18 19.53 6.62 49.40
CA ARG A 18 19.54 7.42 48.16
C ARG A 18 18.19 7.46 47.46
N GLN A 19 17.41 6.37 47.53
CA GLN A 19 16.03 6.33 47.07
C GLN A 19 15.17 7.34 47.83
N GLY A 20 15.32 7.41 49.16
CA GLY A 20 14.63 8.38 50.00
C GLY A 20 14.93 9.83 49.62
N GLU A 21 16.22 10.17 49.51
CA GLU A 21 16.67 11.51 49.09
C GLU A 21 16.10 11.92 47.72
N LEU A 22 16.07 11.00 46.76
CA LEU A 22 15.53 11.27 45.42
C LEU A 22 14.01 11.41 45.41
N HIS A 23 13.30 10.65 46.24
CA HIS A 23 11.85 10.75 46.39
C HIS A 23 11.45 12.09 47.02
N GLU A 24 12.16 12.53 48.07
CA GLU A 24 11.97 13.85 48.70
C GLU A 24 12.23 14.99 47.73
N LYS A 25 13.28 14.87 46.90
CA LYS A 25 13.66 15.92 45.95
C LYS A 25 12.72 16.02 44.75
N ASN A 26 12.20 14.90 44.26
CA ASN A 26 11.42 14.86 43.02
C ASN A 26 9.90 14.78 43.25
N GLY A 27 9.45 14.56 44.49
CA GLY A 27 8.03 14.44 44.86
C GLY A 27 7.30 13.27 44.19
N ARG A 28 8.04 12.32 43.61
CA ARG A 28 7.51 11.15 42.88
C ARG A 28 8.48 9.99 42.95
N ASP A 29 7.95 8.79 42.75
CA ASP A 29 8.75 7.59 42.62
C ASP A 29 9.72 7.73 41.43
N SER A 30 11.01 7.65 41.73
CA SER A 30 12.09 7.89 40.76
C SER A 30 12.68 6.58 40.22
N GLU A 31 12.20 5.44 40.71
CA GLU A 31 12.52 4.14 40.13
C GLU A 31 11.76 3.92 38.82
N GLN A 32 12.46 3.49 37.77
CA GLN A 32 11.86 3.10 36.50
C GLN A 32 12.23 1.66 36.15
N LEU A 33 11.28 0.94 35.55
CA LEU A 33 11.51 -0.40 35.04
C LEU A 33 12.29 -0.32 33.72
N LEU A 34 13.51 -0.83 33.69
CA LEU A 34 14.36 -0.84 32.50
C LEU A 34 14.33 -2.19 31.78
N TRP A 35 14.28 -2.14 30.44
CA TRP A 35 14.36 -3.31 29.56
C TRP A 35 15.81 -3.53 29.13
N HIS A 36 16.35 -4.74 29.35
CA HIS A 36 17.78 -5.02 29.20
C HIS A 36 18.16 -5.76 27.90
N GLY A 37 17.19 -6.09 27.03
CA GLY A 37 17.45 -6.59 25.68
C GLY A 37 18.32 -7.85 25.58
N THR A 38 18.23 -8.77 26.55
CA THR A 38 18.97 -10.06 26.52
C THR A 38 18.32 -11.06 25.56
N SER A 39 19.07 -12.05 25.11
CA SER A 39 18.52 -13.22 24.41
C SER A 39 17.97 -14.27 25.39
N ASP A 40 16.98 -15.05 24.95
CA ASP A 40 16.23 -16.02 25.77
C ASP A 40 17.13 -17.07 26.44
N ASP A 41 18.17 -17.52 25.73
CA ASP A 41 19.20 -18.46 26.21
C ASP A 41 20.04 -17.95 27.40
N CYS A 42 19.95 -16.65 27.71
CA CYS A 42 20.66 -16.04 28.82
C CYS A 42 19.77 -15.87 30.06
N VAL A 43 18.46 -16.10 29.97
CA VAL A 43 17.52 -15.89 31.08
C VAL A 43 17.82 -16.84 32.24
N ASP A 44 17.96 -18.13 31.97
CA ASP A 44 18.26 -19.12 33.01
C ASP A 44 19.64 -18.91 33.64
N LYS A 45 20.61 -18.41 32.86
CA LYS A 45 21.94 -18.04 33.37
C LYS A 45 21.87 -16.84 34.31
N ILE A 46 21.07 -15.83 33.98
CA ILE A 46 20.86 -14.65 34.84
C ILE A 46 20.14 -15.05 36.13
N ILE A 47 19.11 -15.91 36.03
CA ILE A 47 18.34 -16.39 37.18
C ILE A 47 19.25 -17.17 38.14
N ASN A 48 20.07 -18.08 37.62
CA ASN A 48 20.84 -19.01 38.44
C ASN A 48 22.18 -18.44 38.90
N ASN A 49 22.84 -17.63 38.08
CA ASN A 49 24.23 -17.20 38.28
C ASN A 49 24.39 -15.69 38.44
N GLY A 50 23.30 -14.92 38.37
CA GLY A 50 23.32 -13.46 38.43
C GLY A 50 23.63 -12.80 37.09
N PHE A 51 23.42 -11.49 37.04
CA PHE A 51 23.58 -10.69 35.83
C PHE A 51 25.05 -10.55 35.42
N ASN A 52 25.32 -10.68 34.11
CA ASN A 52 26.62 -10.41 33.50
C ASN A 52 26.46 -9.43 32.33
N ARG A 53 27.35 -8.43 32.24
CA ARG A 53 27.37 -7.43 31.16
C ARG A 53 27.49 -8.05 29.77
N SER A 54 28.08 -9.25 29.64
CA SER A 54 28.21 -9.96 28.36
C SER A 54 26.86 -10.47 27.81
N TYR A 55 25.79 -10.43 28.62
CA TYR A 55 24.43 -10.81 28.20
C TYR A 55 23.63 -9.62 27.61
N CYS A 56 24.18 -8.41 27.65
CA CYS A 56 23.55 -7.23 27.06
C CYS A 56 23.77 -7.16 25.55
N GLY A 57 22.85 -6.52 24.82
CA GLY A 57 23.15 -6.00 23.49
C GLY A 57 22.79 -6.88 22.29
N ARG A 58 22.42 -8.16 22.48
CA ARG A 58 22.16 -9.08 21.35
C ARG A 58 20.94 -8.71 20.51
N ASN A 59 19.91 -8.09 21.09
CA ASN A 59 18.68 -7.71 20.40
C ASN A 59 18.53 -6.20 20.14
N VAL A 60 19.62 -5.43 20.20
CA VAL A 60 19.59 -3.94 20.15
C VAL A 60 19.19 -3.37 18.77
N VAL A 61 18.95 -4.20 17.75
CA VAL A 61 18.64 -3.71 16.38
C VAL A 61 17.14 -3.72 16.03
N VAL A 62 16.23 -4.17 16.91
CA VAL A 62 14.80 -4.32 16.51
C VAL A 62 13.85 -3.27 17.11
N ILE A 63 14.29 -2.40 18.03
CA ILE A 63 13.41 -1.37 18.62
C ILE A 63 14.20 -0.07 18.85
N PRO A 64 13.71 1.12 18.40
CA PRO A 64 14.36 2.40 18.67
C PRO A 64 14.00 2.84 20.09
N VAL A 65 14.62 2.22 21.09
CA VAL A 65 14.61 2.75 22.45
C VAL A 65 16.06 2.89 22.88
N VAL A 66 16.46 4.15 23.00
CA VAL A 66 17.79 4.59 23.41
C VAL A 66 18.15 3.93 24.75
N VAL A 67 19.25 3.18 24.76
CA VAL A 67 19.83 2.62 25.99
C VAL A 67 20.48 3.77 26.77
N PHE A 68 19.89 4.15 27.90
CA PHE A 68 20.58 4.98 28.89
C PHE A 68 21.12 4.08 30.00
N PHE A 69 22.45 4.05 30.15
CA PHE A 69 23.05 3.73 31.44
C PHE A 69 22.75 4.91 32.38
N VAL A 70 22.22 4.63 33.57
CA VAL A 70 22.41 5.55 34.70
C VAL A 70 23.89 5.46 35.07
N ILE A 71 24.72 6.23 34.36
CA ILE A 71 25.97 6.71 34.95
C ILE A 71 25.52 7.85 35.87
N LEU A 72 25.61 7.63 37.19
CA LEU A 72 25.62 8.72 38.15
C LEU A 72 26.83 9.61 37.82
N LYS A 73 26.65 10.61 36.95
CA LYS A 73 27.58 11.72 36.81
C LYS A 73 27.47 12.53 38.10
N LEU A 74 28.43 12.34 39.00
CA LEU A 74 28.67 13.25 40.11
C LEU A 74 29.02 14.63 39.52
N ALA A 75 28.10 15.58 39.67
CA ALA A 75 28.42 16.98 39.53
C ALA A 75 29.09 17.43 40.83
N GLY A 76 30.38 17.78 40.73
CA GLY A 76 31.12 18.57 41.72
C GLY A 76 31.57 17.81 42.97
N PHE A 77 32.78 17.27 42.96
CA PHE A 77 33.80 17.47 44.00
C PHE A 77 35.11 16.83 43.52
N ILE A 78 36.19 17.61 43.54
CA ILE A 78 37.55 17.16 43.25
C ILE A 78 37.97 16.21 44.39
N SER A 79 38.16 14.93 44.08
CA SER A 79 38.89 13.98 44.91
C SER A 79 39.65 13.04 43.99
N SER A 80 40.97 13.10 44.08
CA SER A 80 41.92 12.30 43.31
C SER A 80 41.97 10.88 43.87
N GLU A 81 41.02 10.03 43.51
CA GLU A 81 41.22 8.57 43.47
C GLU A 81 40.07 7.90 42.68
N PRO A 82 40.37 7.05 41.67
CA PRO A 82 39.35 6.34 40.91
C PRO A 82 38.84 5.15 41.74
N LEU A 83 37.60 5.23 42.23
CA LEU A 83 36.94 4.06 42.81
C LEU A 83 36.64 3.01 41.72
N PRO A 84 36.86 1.71 41.99
CA PRO A 84 36.60 0.65 41.03
C PRO A 84 35.11 0.56 40.71
N PRO A 85 34.72 0.11 39.49
CA PRO A 85 33.32 -0.02 39.11
C PRO A 85 32.66 -1.10 39.98
N VAL A 86 31.86 -0.68 40.96
CA VAL A 86 31.14 -1.60 41.83
C VAL A 86 29.85 -2.06 41.11
N PRO A 87 29.63 -3.37 40.91
CA PRO A 87 28.43 -3.87 40.27
C PRO A 87 27.21 -3.72 41.21
N ILE A 88 26.27 -2.87 40.83
CA ILE A 88 24.95 -2.79 41.45
C ILE A 88 24.12 -3.96 40.89
N TYR A 89 23.92 -5.01 41.70
CA TYR A 89 23.06 -6.14 41.32
C TYR A 89 21.60 -5.83 41.65
N ILE A 90 20.86 -5.38 40.63
CA ILE A 90 19.38 -5.32 40.66
C ILE A 90 18.87 -6.74 40.43
N LYS A 91 18.06 -7.27 41.34
CA LYS A 91 17.39 -8.56 41.14
C LYS A 91 16.35 -8.39 40.03
N SER A 92 16.67 -8.80 38.81
CA SER A 92 15.66 -8.96 37.76
C SER A 92 14.71 -10.07 38.18
N SER A 93 13.44 -9.76 38.41
CA SER A 93 12.41 -10.77 38.27
C SER A 93 12.29 -11.06 36.77
N ALA A 94 13.06 -12.00 36.26
CA ALA A 94 12.79 -12.57 34.95
C ALA A 94 11.55 -13.47 35.12
N LYS A 95 10.36 -12.87 35.03
CA LYS A 95 9.19 -13.66 34.65
C LYS A 95 9.44 -14.06 33.21
N ARG A 96 9.30 -15.36 32.91
CA ARG A 96 8.98 -15.80 31.56
C ARG A 96 7.62 -15.18 31.24
N VAL A 97 7.63 -13.94 30.75
CA VAL A 97 6.51 -13.43 29.98
C VAL A 97 6.63 -14.22 28.69
N SER A 98 5.87 -15.32 28.60
CA SER A 98 5.52 -15.78 27.26
C SER A 98 4.92 -14.55 26.61
N TYR A 99 5.63 -13.97 25.65
CA TYR A 99 4.99 -13.12 24.67
C TYR A 99 4.09 -14.05 23.83
N SER A 100 3.02 -14.57 24.42
CA SER A 100 1.78 -14.05 23.90
C SER A 100 1.88 -12.58 24.25
N LEU A 101 2.36 -11.79 23.28
CA LEU A 101 1.79 -10.48 23.10
C LEU A 101 0.30 -10.71 23.42
N MET A 102 -0.27 -9.97 24.35
CA MET A 102 -1.66 -9.63 24.14
C MET A 102 -1.64 -8.95 22.77
N GLU A 103 -1.65 -9.75 21.69
CA GLU A 103 -1.90 -9.29 20.35
C GLU A 103 -3.25 -8.65 20.54
N LYS A 104 -3.24 -7.32 20.71
CA LYS A 104 -4.47 -6.55 20.75
C LYS A 104 -5.26 -7.08 19.58
N ARG A 105 -6.43 -7.66 19.87
CA ARG A 105 -7.24 -8.40 18.91
C ARG A 105 -7.19 -7.68 17.57
N LYS A 106 -6.48 -8.26 16.60
CA LYS A 106 -6.32 -7.63 15.29
C LYS A 106 -7.64 -7.75 14.55
N GLY A 107 -8.20 -6.60 14.19
CA GLY A 107 -9.38 -6.52 13.36
C GLY A 107 -9.09 -7.04 11.95
N SER A 108 -10.15 -7.20 11.17
CA SER A 108 -10.11 -7.85 9.86
C SER A 108 -10.80 -6.98 8.82
N ILE A 109 -10.28 -6.95 7.60
CA ILE A 109 -10.88 -6.25 6.46
C ILE A 109 -11.07 -7.24 5.32
N CYS A 110 -12.28 -7.25 4.76
CA CYS A 110 -12.60 -7.91 3.50
C CYS A 110 -13.14 -6.90 2.48
N PRO A 111 -12.59 -6.80 1.26
CA PRO A 111 -13.21 -6.03 0.20
C PRO A 111 -14.42 -6.76 -0.39
N ILE A 112 -15.47 -6.02 -0.73
CA ILE A 112 -16.58 -6.46 -1.57
C ILE A 112 -16.12 -6.33 -3.02
N LEU A 113 -15.56 -7.41 -3.59
CA LEU A 113 -15.06 -7.46 -4.96
C LEU A 113 -16.21 -7.64 -5.97
N GLN A 114 -16.68 -6.54 -6.56
CA GLN A 114 -17.83 -6.52 -7.47
C GLN A 114 -17.60 -5.62 -8.68
N GLY A 115 -18.31 -5.92 -9.77
CA GLY A 115 -18.15 -5.25 -11.07
C GLY A 115 -16.99 -5.83 -11.90
N GLY A 116 -16.58 -5.10 -12.93
CA GLY A 116 -15.45 -5.48 -13.79
C GLY A 116 -14.09 -5.33 -13.09
N LEU A 117 -13.03 -5.82 -13.75
CA LEU A 117 -11.68 -5.90 -13.19
C LEU A 117 -11.20 -4.56 -12.58
N GLY A 118 -11.37 -3.44 -13.28
CA GLY A 118 -10.97 -2.12 -12.76
C GLY A 118 -11.69 -1.70 -11.48
N ASN A 119 -12.98 -2.06 -11.31
CA ASN A 119 -13.71 -1.78 -10.07
C ASN A 119 -13.17 -2.61 -8.90
N ARG A 120 -12.85 -3.88 -9.17
CA ARG A 120 -12.27 -4.81 -8.20
C ARG A 120 -10.89 -4.37 -7.74
N LEU A 121 -10.09 -3.79 -8.64
CA LEU A 121 -8.79 -3.23 -8.30
C LEU A 121 -8.90 -2.03 -7.34
N PHE A 122 -9.87 -1.13 -7.54
CA PHE A 122 -10.15 -0.04 -6.58
C PHE A 122 -10.55 -0.57 -5.20
N GLN A 123 -11.44 -1.57 -5.17
CA GLN A 123 -11.90 -2.20 -3.93
C GLN A 123 -10.75 -2.88 -3.19
N PHE A 124 -9.91 -3.63 -3.91
CA PHE A 124 -8.71 -4.27 -3.37
C PHE A 124 -7.71 -3.25 -2.85
N ALA A 125 -7.33 -2.25 -3.66
CA ALA A 125 -6.32 -1.25 -3.31
C ALA A 125 -6.66 -0.47 -2.05
N THR A 126 -7.94 -0.11 -1.92
CA THR A 126 -8.47 0.61 -0.77
C THR A 126 -8.47 -0.28 0.47
N ALA A 127 -8.95 -1.52 0.38
CA ALA A 127 -8.90 -2.47 1.50
C ALA A 127 -7.47 -2.79 1.94
N PHE A 128 -6.56 -2.96 0.97
CA PHE A 128 -5.14 -3.19 1.21
C PHE A 128 -4.50 -2.06 2.02
N SER A 129 -4.74 -0.83 1.60
CA SER A 129 -4.19 0.36 2.25
C SER A 129 -4.80 0.59 3.62
N ALA A 130 -6.11 0.38 3.77
CA ALA A 130 -6.80 0.47 5.06
C ALA A 130 -6.23 -0.57 6.04
N ALA A 131 -6.05 -1.82 5.61
CA ALA A 131 -5.53 -2.90 6.45
C ALA A 131 -4.12 -2.58 6.94
N ARG A 132 -3.25 -2.07 6.06
CA ARG A 132 -1.89 -1.66 6.43
C ARG A 132 -1.87 -0.46 7.38
N SER A 133 -2.67 0.57 7.11
CA SER A 133 -2.71 1.78 7.93
C SER A 133 -3.13 1.53 9.38
N LYS A 134 -3.99 0.55 9.61
CA LYS A 134 -4.55 0.22 10.93
C LYS A 134 -3.99 -1.08 11.52
N ASN A 135 -2.99 -1.68 10.88
CA ASN A 135 -2.47 -3.00 11.22
C ASN A 135 -3.59 -4.04 11.43
N MET A 136 -4.45 -4.20 10.42
CA MET A 136 -5.55 -5.18 10.37
C MET A 136 -5.23 -6.34 9.43
N ASN A 137 -5.90 -7.47 9.61
CA ASN A 137 -5.79 -8.62 8.73
C ASN A 137 -6.54 -8.34 7.42
N LEU A 138 -5.90 -8.55 6.28
CA LEU A 138 -6.53 -8.41 4.97
C LEU A 138 -6.92 -9.78 4.43
N PHE A 139 -8.21 -10.02 4.29
CA PHE A 139 -8.74 -11.26 3.71
C PHE A 139 -9.20 -11.01 2.29
N ILE A 140 -8.62 -11.75 1.35
CA ILE A 140 -9.07 -11.78 -0.05
C ILE A 140 -9.48 -13.21 -0.36
N PRO A 141 -10.71 -13.45 -0.82
CA PRO A 141 -11.17 -14.78 -1.19
C PRO A 141 -10.20 -15.50 -2.13
N SER A 142 -10.02 -16.80 -1.94
CA SER A 142 -9.11 -17.62 -2.77
C SER A 142 -9.54 -17.68 -4.23
N ASP A 143 -10.85 -17.60 -4.49
CA ASP A 143 -11.49 -17.64 -5.81
C ASP A 143 -11.75 -16.24 -6.40
N ALA A 144 -11.10 -15.20 -5.87
CA ALA A 144 -11.23 -13.85 -6.42
C ALA A 144 -10.47 -13.72 -7.74
N GLU A 145 -11.14 -13.33 -8.83
CA GLU A 145 -10.56 -13.10 -10.19
C GLU A 145 -9.24 -12.31 -10.17
N ILE A 146 -9.07 -11.33 -9.26
CA ILE A 146 -7.82 -10.56 -9.15
C ILE A 146 -6.60 -11.43 -8.82
N ARG A 147 -6.78 -12.58 -8.18
CA ARG A 147 -5.72 -13.56 -7.90
C ARG A 147 -5.36 -14.41 -9.12
N ASP A 148 -6.24 -14.52 -10.10
CA ASP A 148 -5.93 -15.18 -11.38
C ASP A 148 -5.07 -14.27 -12.25
N VAL A 149 -5.21 -12.95 -12.06
CA VAL A 149 -4.51 -11.93 -12.85
C VAL A 149 -3.18 -11.49 -12.21
N PHE A 150 -3.15 -11.35 -10.87
CA PHE A 150 -2.02 -10.73 -10.15
C PHE A 150 -1.42 -11.65 -9.07
N GLU A 151 -0.13 -11.48 -8.80
CA GLU A 151 0.63 -12.17 -7.75
C GLU A 151 0.38 -11.54 -6.36
N ILE A 152 -0.87 -11.61 -5.90
CA ILE A 152 -1.30 -11.10 -4.60
C ILE A 152 -0.84 -12.06 -3.49
N THR A 153 0.08 -11.60 -2.65
CA THR A 153 0.78 -12.41 -1.63
C THR A 153 0.55 -11.92 -0.21
N ASP A 154 0.36 -10.62 -0.01
CA ASP A 154 0.21 -9.99 1.30
C ASP A 154 -1.25 -9.99 1.78
N THR A 155 -1.81 -11.20 1.88
CA THR A 155 -3.21 -11.45 2.21
C THR A 155 -3.34 -12.76 2.95
N ILE A 156 -4.34 -12.87 3.82
CA ILE A 156 -4.76 -14.16 4.37
C ILE A 156 -5.78 -14.79 3.41
N ASN A 157 -5.52 -16.03 3.01
CA ASN A 157 -6.36 -16.79 2.10
C ASN A 157 -7.41 -17.53 2.91
N GLU A 158 -8.66 -17.07 2.85
CA GLU A 158 -9.77 -17.70 3.60
C GLU A 158 -11.05 -17.80 2.77
N SER A 159 -11.97 -18.63 3.26
CA SER A 159 -13.31 -18.77 2.69
C SER A 159 -14.10 -17.46 2.71
N LYS A 160 -14.89 -17.22 1.66
CA LYS A 160 -15.85 -16.10 1.57
C LYS A 160 -16.82 -16.04 2.76
N GLU A 161 -17.08 -17.17 3.39
CA GLU A 161 -18.00 -17.31 4.52
C GLU A 161 -17.56 -16.49 5.75
N LEU A 162 -16.24 -16.36 5.96
CA LEU A 162 -15.69 -15.60 7.10
C LEU A 162 -16.17 -14.15 7.14
N CYS A 163 -16.28 -13.53 5.96
CA CYS A 163 -16.56 -12.10 5.84
C CYS A 163 -18.06 -11.75 5.90
N LYS A 164 -18.98 -12.74 5.90
CA LYS A 164 -20.43 -12.49 5.82
C LYS A 164 -20.99 -11.72 7.02
N GLY A 165 -20.41 -11.93 8.20
CA GLY A 165 -20.83 -11.28 9.45
C GLY A 165 -20.16 -9.94 9.74
N PHE A 166 -19.28 -9.45 8.86
CA PHE A 166 -18.49 -8.24 9.13
C PHE A 166 -19.33 -6.97 8.93
N ARG A 167 -19.03 -5.92 9.72
CA ARG A 167 -19.71 -4.64 9.61
C ARG A 167 -19.41 -4.01 8.24
N LYS A 168 -20.46 -3.67 7.50
CA LYS A 168 -20.33 -3.07 6.17
C LYS A 168 -19.99 -1.59 6.23
N VAL A 169 -19.00 -1.18 5.45
CA VAL A 169 -18.61 0.21 5.20
C VAL A 169 -18.65 0.42 3.70
N LEU A 170 -19.58 1.24 3.23
CA LEU A 170 -19.92 1.34 1.80
C LEU A 170 -19.76 2.77 1.30
N ASP A 171 -18.89 3.00 0.34
CA ASP A 171 -18.83 4.25 -0.41
C ASP A 171 -19.92 4.27 -1.48
N ARG A 172 -20.81 5.27 -1.39
CA ARG A 172 -21.98 5.47 -2.25
C ARG A 172 -21.85 6.72 -3.13
N ALA A 173 -20.78 7.50 -2.96
CA ALA A 173 -20.57 8.79 -3.61
C ALA A 173 -19.25 8.81 -4.40
N SER A 174 -18.97 7.68 -5.05
CA SER A 174 -17.94 7.52 -6.09
C SER A 174 -18.12 8.49 -7.26
N PRO A 175 -17.04 8.99 -7.89
CA PRO A 175 -15.63 8.75 -7.56
C PRO A 175 -14.99 9.75 -6.58
N THR A 176 -15.79 10.47 -5.78
CA THR A 176 -15.28 11.45 -4.80
C THR A 176 -14.69 10.78 -3.55
N TYR A 177 -13.66 11.40 -2.96
CA TYR A 177 -13.02 10.92 -1.74
C TYR A 177 -13.83 11.28 -0.48
N HIS A 178 -14.02 10.30 0.41
CA HIS A 178 -14.74 10.47 1.67
C HIS A 178 -13.85 10.19 2.87
N LYS A 179 -13.38 11.26 3.53
CA LYS A 179 -12.47 11.17 4.70
C LYS A 179 -12.99 10.26 5.84
N ASN A 180 -14.30 10.24 6.05
CA ASN A 180 -14.93 9.49 7.14
C ASN A 180 -15.13 8.01 6.82
N LEU A 181 -14.89 7.57 5.58
CA LEU A 181 -15.08 6.19 5.18
C LEU A 181 -14.15 5.24 5.96
N MET A 182 -12.97 5.71 6.35
CA MET A 182 -11.98 4.93 7.12
C MET A 182 -12.12 5.09 8.64
N ASN A 183 -13.27 5.59 9.12
CA ASN A 183 -13.55 5.78 10.55
C ASN A 183 -14.03 4.48 11.21
N PHE A 184 -13.10 3.54 11.38
CA PHE A 184 -13.29 2.29 12.11
C PHE A 184 -12.04 1.93 12.92
N SER A 185 -12.21 1.14 13.98
CA SER A 185 -11.12 0.74 14.88
C SER A 185 -10.23 -0.32 14.23
N SER A 186 -8.96 -0.38 14.64
CA SER A 186 -8.03 -1.46 14.25
C SER A 186 -8.47 -2.85 14.77
N THR A 187 -9.44 -2.91 15.67
CA THR A 187 -10.00 -4.14 16.23
C THR A 187 -11.33 -4.56 15.60
N ASP A 188 -11.87 -3.74 14.69
CA ASP A 188 -13.14 -4.01 14.02
C ASP A 188 -13.01 -5.09 12.94
N ASN A 189 -14.11 -5.77 12.64
CA ASN A 189 -14.22 -6.63 11.46
C ASN A 189 -15.08 -5.93 10.41
N ILE A 190 -14.45 -5.51 9.30
CA ILE A 190 -15.02 -4.61 8.30
C ILE A 190 -15.14 -5.30 6.95
N GLN A 191 -16.29 -5.11 6.30
CA GLN A 191 -16.50 -5.42 4.90
C GLN A 191 -16.59 -4.11 4.10
N LEU A 192 -15.61 -3.84 3.24
CA LEU A 192 -15.45 -2.56 2.55
C LEU A 192 -15.88 -2.64 1.08
N GLY A 193 -16.83 -1.81 0.67
CA GLY A 193 -17.29 -1.63 -0.73
C GLY A 193 -17.73 -0.19 -0.93
N TYR A 194 -18.62 0.22 -1.82
CA TYR A 194 -18.58 0.11 -3.29
C TYR A 194 -17.82 1.35 -3.83
N GLY A 195 -17.55 1.48 -5.14
CA GLY A 195 -17.22 2.79 -5.73
C GLY A 195 -15.98 3.54 -5.22
N LEU A 196 -15.01 2.86 -4.62
CA LEU A 196 -13.80 3.40 -3.99
C LEU A 196 -12.79 3.99 -5.00
N GLN A 197 -13.25 4.79 -5.95
CA GLN A 197 -12.55 5.20 -7.16
C GLN A 197 -11.70 6.46 -6.97
N SER A 198 -11.19 6.67 -5.75
CA SER A 198 -10.25 7.76 -5.48
C SER A 198 -8.88 7.22 -5.14
N TRP A 199 -7.85 7.76 -5.79
CA TRP A 199 -6.45 7.42 -5.50
C TRP A 199 -6.06 7.77 -4.05
N LYS A 200 -6.75 8.75 -3.44
CA LYS A 200 -6.52 9.19 -2.06
C LYS A 200 -6.71 8.09 -1.02
N TYR A 201 -7.45 7.02 -1.35
CA TYR A 201 -7.61 5.89 -0.44
C TYR A 201 -6.37 5.00 -0.31
N PHE A 202 -5.45 5.01 -1.29
CA PHE A 202 -4.35 4.04 -1.34
C PHE A 202 -2.97 4.60 -1.69
N TYR A 203 -2.86 5.87 -2.04
CA TYR A 203 -1.59 6.49 -2.47
C TYR A 203 -0.44 6.37 -1.45
N MET A 204 -0.75 6.36 -0.16
CA MET A 204 0.26 6.22 0.91
C MET A 204 1.03 4.89 0.84
N TYR A 205 0.47 3.88 0.17
CA TYR A 205 1.06 2.56 0.01
C TYR A 205 1.32 2.19 -1.46
N ASP A 206 1.45 3.18 -2.37
CA ASP A 206 1.62 2.99 -3.82
C ASP A 206 2.65 1.91 -4.18
N LYS A 207 3.85 1.99 -3.58
CA LYS A 207 4.94 1.03 -3.84
C LYS A 207 4.60 -0.39 -3.39
N GLN A 208 3.97 -0.56 -2.23
CA GLN A 208 3.59 -1.90 -1.76
C GLN A 208 2.41 -2.44 -2.56
N LEU A 209 1.44 -1.58 -2.90
CA LEU A 209 0.29 -1.95 -3.70
C LEU A 209 0.69 -2.43 -5.09
N LYS A 210 1.56 -1.69 -5.79
CA LYS A 210 2.07 -2.09 -7.12
C LYS A 210 2.80 -3.43 -7.10
N LYS A 211 3.48 -3.79 -6.01
CA LYS A 211 4.05 -5.15 -5.85
C LYS A 211 2.98 -6.23 -5.84
N GLN A 212 1.85 -6.00 -5.15
CA GLN A 212 0.72 -6.93 -5.13
C GLN A 212 0.02 -7.01 -6.50
N LEU A 213 0.05 -5.92 -7.28
CA LEU A 213 -0.53 -5.82 -8.61
C LEU A 213 0.47 -6.14 -9.73
N THR A 214 1.43 -7.02 -9.44
CA THR A 214 2.29 -7.61 -10.47
C THR A 214 1.52 -8.70 -11.18
N PHE A 215 1.37 -8.61 -12.51
CA PHE A 215 0.67 -9.64 -13.29
C PHE A 215 1.32 -11.02 -13.10
N ARG A 216 0.54 -12.09 -13.23
CA ARG A 216 1.12 -13.44 -13.25
C ARG A 216 2.08 -13.63 -14.44
N LYS A 217 3.09 -14.48 -14.25
CA LYS A 217 4.18 -14.67 -15.24
C LYS A 217 3.67 -15.07 -16.64
N HIS A 218 2.64 -15.91 -16.72
CA HIS A 218 2.09 -16.33 -18.01
C HIS A 218 1.44 -15.16 -18.77
N ILE A 219 0.72 -14.28 -18.07
CA ILE A 219 0.10 -13.06 -18.64
C ILE A 219 1.19 -12.09 -19.10
N GLN A 220 2.23 -11.87 -18.27
CA GLN A 220 3.37 -11.01 -18.66
C GLN A 220 4.06 -11.51 -19.93
N ASN A 221 4.29 -12.82 -20.02
CA ASN A 221 4.94 -13.43 -21.18
C ASN A 221 4.10 -13.27 -22.45
N GLU A 222 2.79 -13.50 -22.37
CA GLU A 222 1.89 -13.38 -23.52
C GLU A 222 1.73 -11.91 -23.97
N ALA A 223 1.68 -10.96 -23.03
CA ALA A 223 1.68 -9.53 -23.31
C ALA A 223 2.98 -9.10 -24.01
N LYS A 224 4.13 -9.55 -23.50
CA LYS A 224 5.45 -9.29 -24.10
C LYS A 224 5.53 -9.85 -25.52
N GLN A 225 5.11 -11.10 -25.73
CA GLN A 225 5.09 -11.71 -27.06
C GLN A 225 4.20 -10.94 -28.05
N THR A 226 3.08 -10.40 -27.57
CA THR A 226 2.19 -9.56 -28.37
C THR A 226 2.90 -8.29 -28.81
N ILE A 227 3.58 -7.58 -27.90
CA ILE A 227 4.37 -6.39 -28.22
C ILE A 227 5.51 -6.73 -29.20
N ASP A 228 6.25 -7.81 -28.95
CA ASP A 228 7.39 -8.22 -29.80
C ASP A 228 6.93 -8.48 -31.25
N LYS A 229 5.79 -9.15 -31.44
CA LYS A 229 5.18 -9.36 -32.78
C LYS A 229 4.80 -8.05 -33.46
N ILE A 230 4.27 -7.08 -32.70
CA ILE A 230 3.93 -5.76 -33.23
C ILE A 230 5.21 -5.03 -33.66
N LEU A 231 6.24 -4.98 -32.82
CA LEU A 231 7.51 -4.33 -33.14
C LEU A 231 8.16 -4.93 -34.40
N GLN A 232 8.12 -6.26 -34.55
CA GLN A 232 8.58 -6.94 -35.76
C GLN A 232 7.80 -6.51 -37.01
N ARG A 233 6.46 -6.48 -36.94
CA ARG A 233 5.60 -6.03 -38.06
C ARG A 233 5.90 -4.58 -38.47
N TRP A 234 6.23 -3.73 -37.50
CA TRP A 234 6.61 -2.33 -37.72
C TRP A 234 8.11 -2.15 -38.02
N LYS A 235 8.88 -3.24 -38.17
CA LYS A 235 10.32 -3.22 -38.45
C LYS A 235 11.14 -2.43 -37.41
N ILE A 236 10.67 -2.38 -36.16
CA ILE A 236 11.35 -1.70 -35.05
C ILE A 236 12.36 -2.66 -34.45
N LYS A 237 13.66 -2.35 -34.62
CA LYS A 237 14.76 -3.23 -34.20
C LYS A 237 15.02 -3.23 -32.68
N SER A 238 14.62 -2.18 -31.96
CA SER A 238 14.89 -2.02 -30.54
C SER A 238 13.68 -1.44 -29.81
N ARG A 239 13.30 -2.03 -28.66
CA ARG A 239 12.23 -1.50 -27.80
C ARG A 239 12.54 -0.08 -27.29
N ARG A 240 13.82 0.29 -27.19
CA ARG A 240 14.27 1.61 -26.71
C ARG A 240 14.21 2.71 -27.78
N SER A 241 14.06 2.36 -29.06
CA SER A 241 14.02 3.34 -30.15
C SER A 241 12.62 3.86 -30.45
N VAL A 242 11.60 3.47 -29.67
CA VAL A 242 10.21 3.87 -29.86
C VAL A 242 9.55 4.07 -28.50
N ASN A 243 8.68 5.08 -28.41
CA ASN A 243 7.78 5.26 -27.29
C ASN A 243 6.45 4.57 -27.64
N LEU A 244 6.07 3.56 -26.85
CA LEU A 244 4.80 2.89 -26.97
C LEU A 244 3.75 3.64 -26.15
N VAL A 245 2.68 4.06 -26.78
CA VAL A 245 1.56 4.73 -26.08
C VAL A 245 0.34 3.82 -26.20
N GLY A 246 -0.08 3.24 -25.09
CA GLY A 246 -1.27 2.40 -25.03
C GLY A 246 -2.53 3.27 -25.04
N ILE A 247 -3.47 3.00 -25.94
CA ILE A 247 -4.77 3.65 -26.01
C ILE A 247 -5.85 2.64 -25.63
N HIS A 248 -6.54 2.89 -24.51
CA HIS A 248 -7.73 2.14 -24.14
C HIS A 248 -8.98 2.95 -24.46
N ILE A 249 -9.77 2.49 -25.44
CA ILE A 249 -11.02 3.14 -25.86
C ILE A 249 -12.21 2.30 -25.40
N ARG A 250 -12.92 2.78 -24.38
CA ARG A 250 -14.16 2.17 -23.88
C ARG A 250 -15.36 2.72 -24.66
N ARG A 251 -16.08 1.84 -25.34
CA ARG A 251 -17.32 2.12 -26.07
C ARG A 251 -18.42 1.17 -25.63
N GLY A 252 -18.29 -0.13 -25.89
CA GLY A 252 -19.25 -1.21 -25.66
C GLY A 252 -20.57 -0.81 -25.00
N ASP A 253 -20.70 -1.08 -23.71
CA ASP A 253 -21.86 -0.76 -22.87
C ASP A 253 -22.17 0.74 -22.75
N LYS A 254 -21.18 1.60 -22.97
CA LYS A 254 -21.31 3.07 -22.85
C LYS A 254 -21.90 3.75 -24.08
N VAL A 255 -22.01 3.06 -25.22
CA VAL A 255 -22.66 3.60 -26.42
C VAL A 255 -24.19 3.55 -26.30
N THR A 256 -24.73 2.59 -25.55
CA THR A 256 -26.19 2.41 -25.40
C THR A 256 -26.74 2.91 -24.06
N SER A 257 -25.90 3.01 -23.01
CA SER A 257 -26.31 3.47 -21.67
C SER A 257 -26.12 4.98 -21.47
N TYR A 258 -26.93 5.80 -22.14
CA TYR A 258 -26.92 7.26 -22.00
C TYR A 258 -27.27 7.74 -20.57
N ASP A 259 -28.05 6.96 -19.81
CA ASP A 259 -28.54 7.33 -18.47
C ASP A 259 -27.44 7.37 -17.40
N ASP A 260 -26.29 6.77 -17.64
CA ASP A 260 -25.20 6.75 -16.66
C ASP A 260 -24.47 8.11 -16.55
N GLY A 261 -24.70 9.05 -17.49
CA GLY A 261 -24.12 10.40 -17.44
C GLY A 261 -22.66 10.49 -17.88
N TYR A 262 -22.10 9.44 -18.47
CA TYR A 262 -20.73 9.44 -19.00
C TYR A 262 -20.67 10.02 -20.41
N LYS A 263 -19.66 10.84 -20.69
CA LYS A 263 -19.26 11.15 -22.07
C LYS A 263 -18.36 10.03 -22.60
N ILE A 264 -18.55 9.67 -23.85
CA ILE A 264 -17.67 8.75 -24.58
C ILE A 264 -16.61 9.55 -25.33
N ALA A 265 -15.48 8.89 -25.66
CA ALA A 265 -14.42 9.54 -26.40
C ALA A 265 -14.90 9.99 -27.79
N THR A 266 -14.51 11.20 -28.17
CA THR A 266 -14.78 11.78 -29.49
C THR A 266 -13.53 11.71 -30.37
N PRO A 267 -13.67 11.84 -31.70
CA PRO A 267 -12.53 11.90 -32.62
C PRO A 267 -11.60 13.08 -32.29
N GLU A 268 -12.16 14.21 -31.84
CA GLU A 268 -11.38 15.40 -31.46
C GLU A 268 -10.52 15.14 -30.22
N TYR A 269 -11.05 14.44 -29.22
CA TYR A 269 -10.27 14.02 -28.05
C TYR A 269 -9.11 13.12 -28.45
N LEU A 270 -9.37 12.10 -29.29
CA LEU A 270 -8.32 11.20 -29.78
C LEU A 270 -7.26 11.97 -30.57
N ASN A 271 -7.68 12.89 -31.44
CA ASN A 271 -6.77 13.74 -32.19
C ASN A 271 -5.89 14.62 -31.30
N ARG A 272 -6.47 15.31 -30.30
CA ARG A 272 -5.66 16.08 -29.34
C ARG A 272 -4.69 15.20 -28.57
N SER A 273 -5.13 14.03 -28.14
CA SER A 273 -4.35 13.09 -27.33
C SER A 273 -3.15 12.51 -28.08
N VAL A 274 -3.33 12.00 -29.30
CA VAL A 274 -2.20 11.46 -30.07
C VAL A 274 -1.21 12.56 -30.47
N ASN A 275 -1.71 13.76 -30.79
CA ASN A 275 -0.85 14.88 -31.14
C ASN A 275 -0.05 15.42 -29.94
N TYR A 276 -0.56 15.33 -28.71
CA TYR A 276 0.23 15.64 -27.51
C TYR A 276 1.49 14.78 -27.45
N TYR A 277 1.36 13.46 -27.61
CA TYR A 277 2.51 12.54 -27.58
C TYR A 277 3.41 12.71 -28.81
N ALA A 278 2.85 12.85 -30.01
CA ALA A 278 3.62 13.02 -31.25
C ALA A 278 4.45 14.32 -31.25
N LYS A 279 4.00 15.37 -30.54
CA LYS A 279 4.77 16.61 -30.35
C LYS A 279 5.86 16.46 -29.27
N LYS A 280 5.60 15.65 -28.24
CA LYS A 280 6.49 15.49 -27.09
C LYS A 280 7.64 14.50 -27.35
N TYR A 281 7.43 13.49 -28.20
CA TYR A 281 8.36 12.40 -28.42
C TYR A 281 8.68 12.21 -29.92
N SER A 282 9.96 11.99 -30.24
CA SER A 282 10.47 11.93 -31.63
C SER A 282 10.15 10.63 -32.38
N ALA A 283 9.70 9.57 -31.69
CA ALA A 283 9.24 8.32 -32.29
C ALA A 283 8.17 7.67 -31.40
N VAL A 284 6.94 7.59 -31.92
CA VAL A 284 5.77 7.10 -31.17
C VAL A 284 5.03 6.06 -31.99
N LEU A 285 4.66 4.94 -31.34
CA LEU A 285 3.75 3.94 -31.88
C LEU A 285 2.58 3.78 -30.90
N PHE A 286 1.37 4.00 -31.38
CA PHE A 286 0.16 3.87 -30.58
C PHE A 286 -0.40 2.45 -30.66
N LEU A 287 -0.72 1.85 -29.51
CA LEU A 287 -1.29 0.50 -29.39
C LEU A 287 -2.74 0.63 -28.92
N VAL A 288 -3.70 0.35 -29.81
CA VAL A 288 -5.13 0.55 -29.53
C VAL A 288 -5.79 -0.77 -29.14
N ILE A 289 -6.40 -0.79 -27.95
CA ILE A 289 -7.35 -1.83 -27.53
C ILE A 289 -8.70 -1.16 -27.22
N SER A 290 -9.76 -1.80 -27.68
CA SER A 290 -11.11 -1.23 -27.64
C SER A 290 -12.17 -2.33 -27.73
N ASP A 291 -13.27 -2.16 -27.01
CA ASP A 291 -14.50 -2.95 -27.20
C ASP A 291 -15.43 -2.36 -28.28
N GLY A 292 -15.03 -1.26 -28.93
CA GLY A 292 -15.65 -0.67 -30.11
C GLY A 292 -14.62 -0.52 -31.24
N MET A 293 -14.08 -1.66 -31.68
CA MET A 293 -12.89 -1.74 -32.52
C MET A 293 -13.11 -1.19 -33.94
N SER A 294 -14.30 -1.32 -34.53
CA SER A 294 -14.66 -0.71 -35.83
C SER A 294 -14.63 0.81 -35.75
N TRP A 295 -15.37 1.39 -34.80
CA TRP A 295 -15.38 2.84 -34.57
C TRP A 295 -13.97 3.38 -34.29
N SER A 296 -13.15 2.61 -33.56
CA SER A 296 -11.78 3.03 -33.23
C SER A 296 -10.89 3.13 -34.48
N ARG A 297 -11.05 2.23 -35.46
CA ARG A 297 -10.33 2.31 -36.75
C ARG A 297 -10.71 3.53 -37.58
N GLU A 298 -11.97 3.93 -37.50
CA GLU A 298 -12.50 5.07 -38.24
C GLU A 298 -12.11 6.42 -37.62
N ASN A 299 -11.93 6.47 -36.29
CA ASN A 299 -11.84 7.73 -35.55
C ASN A 299 -10.50 7.98 -34.84
N VAL A 300 -9.63 6.97 -34.71
CA VAL A 300 -8.23 7.22 -34.34
C VAL A 300 -7.52 7.82 -35.56
N PRO A 301 -6.82 8.97 -35.43
CA PRO A 301 -6.23 9.63 -36.59
C PRO A 301 -5.23 8.74 -37.34
N SER A 302 -5.36 8.71 -38.66
CA SER A 302 -4.54 7.86 -39.54
C SER A 302 -3.16 8.43 -39.85
N HIS A 303 -2.88 9.69 -39.49
CA HIS A 303 -1.58 10.34 -39.72
C HIS A 303 -0.49 9.92 -38.73
N VAL A 304 -0.83 9.15 -37.69
CA VAL A 304 0.12 8.62 -36.71
C VAL A 304 0.28 7.10 -36.85
N PRO A 305 1.43 6.51 -36.44
CA PRO A 305 1.63 5.06 -36.42
C PRO A 305 0.71 4.40 -35.39
N VAL A 306 -0.18 3.49 -35.82
CA VAL A 306 -1.16 2.81 -34.94
C VAL A 306 -1.22 1.31 -35.19
N ALA A 307 -1.07 0.52 -34.13
CA ALA A 307 -1.36 -0.91 -34.13
C ALA A 307 -2.66 -1.18 -33.36
N TYR A 308 -3.63 -1.84 -34.01
CA TYR A 308 -4.87 -2.28 -33.36
C TYR A 308 -4.72 -3.72 -32.86
N ILE A 309 -5.08 -3.95 -31.61
CA ILE A 309 -4.86 -5.23 -30.92
C ILE A 309 -6.21 -5.78 -30.43
N SER A 310 -6.43 -7.08 -30.63
CA SER A 310 -7.60 -7.80 -30.13
C SER A 310 -7.18 -9.16 -29.61
N LEU A 311 -7.13 -9.33 -28.30
CA LEU A 311 -6.64 -10.57 -27.67
C LEU A 311 -7.77 -11.42 -27.07
N GLY A 312 -8.97 -10.84 -26.96
CA GLY A 312 -10.18 -11.54 -26.45
C GLY A 312 -10.14 -11.83 -24.94
N LYS A 313 -9.13 -11.34 -24.22
CA LYS A 313 -8.90 -11.57 -22.79
C LYS A 313 -8.54 -10.25 -22.11
N ARG A 314 -9.39 -9.81 -21.16
CA ARG A 314 -9.26 -8.49 -20.53
C ARG A 314 -7.97 -8.34 -19.72
N GLU A 315 -7.52 -9.40 -19.07
CA GLU A 315 -6.31 -9.43 -18.25
C GLU A 315 -5.05 -9.27 -19.11
N LEU A 316 -5.08 -9.85 -20.30
CA LEU A 316 -4.03 -9.76 -21.29
C LEU A 316 -4.06 -8.41 -22.02
N ASP A 317 -5.24 -7.88 -22.32
CA ASP A 317 -5.42 -6.53 -22.84
C ASP A 317 -4.82 -5.49 -21.87
N MET A 318 -5.13 -5.60 -20.57
CA MET A 318 -4.58 -4.72 -19.54
C MET A 318 -3.06 -4.86 -19.46
N ALA A 319 -2.53 -6.09 -19.37
CA ALA A 319 -1.09 -6.31 -19.27
C ALA A 319 -0.32 -5.80 -20.51
N THR A 320 -0.90 -5.94 -21.70
CA THR A 320 -0.32 -5.44 -22.96
C THR A 320 -0.24 -3.92 -22.96
N LEU A 321 -1.29 -3.22 -22.52
CA LEU A 321 -1.26 -1.75 -22.41
C LEU A 321 -0.37 -1.27 -21.25
N VAL A 322 -0.33 -2.00 -20.13
CA VAL A 322 0.57 -1.67 -18.99
C VAL A 322 2.05 -1.77 -19.39
N ALA A 323 2.40 -2.67 -20.32
CA ALA A 323 3.76 -2.82 -20.85
C ALA A 323 4.18 -1.72 -21.86
N CYS A 324 3.28 -0.78 -22.19
CA CYS A 324 3.63 0.44 -22.93
C CYS A 324 4.41 1.42 -22.03
N ASP A 325 4.91 2.52 -22.60
CA ASP A 325 5.60 3.57 -21.85
C ASP A 325 4.62 4.61 -21.27
N HIS A 326 3.53 4.88 -22.00
CA HIS A 326 2.54 5.91 -21.68
C HIS A 326 1.12 5.44 -21.97
N THR A 327 0.13 6.19 -21.49
CA THR A 327 -1.29 5.83 -21.63
C THR A 327 -2.13 6.99 -22.15
N ILE A 328 -3.03 6.69 -23.07
CA ILE A 328 -4.24 7.47 -23.34
C ILE A 328 -5.42 6.62 -22.86
N MET A 329 -6.16 7.13 -21.87
CA MET A 329 -7.38 6.48 -21.41
C MET A 329 -8.61 7.29 -21.79
N THR A 330 -9.70 6.60 -22.13
CA THR A 330 -11.04 7.21 -22.21
C THR A 330 -11.76 7.03 -20.87
N ILE A 331 -13.09 7.03 -20.88
CA ILE A 331 -13.88 6.75 -19.67
C ILE A 331 -13.68 5.32 -19.15
N GLY A 332 -13.78 5.15 -17.83
CA GLY A 332 -13.90 3.85 -17.17
C GLY A 332 -12.71 3.48 -16.29
N THR A 333 -12.96 2.62 -15.31
CA THR A 333 -11.96 2.20 -14.33
C THR A 333 -10.88 1.29 -14.90
N PHE A 334 -11.17 0.56 -15.99
CA PHE A 334 -10.19 -0.30 -16.64
C PHE A 334 -9.02 0.51 -17.23
N GLY A 335 -9.32 1.58 -17.98
CA GLY A 335 -8.32 2.52 -18.50
C GLY A 335 -7.57 3.27 -17.40
N TRP A 336 -8.28 3.60 -16.31
CA TRP A 336 -7.67 4.22 -15.13
C TRP A 336 -6.57 3.35 -14.53
N TRP A 337 -6.84 2.06 -14.33
CA TRP A 337 -5.84 1.13 -13.79
C TRP A 337 -4.67 0.88 -14.72
N ILE A 338 -4.89 0.90 -16.05
CA ILE A 338 -3.79 0.87 -17.02
C ILE A 338 -2.84 2.05 -16.78
N GLY A 339 -3.36 3.29 -16.77
CA GLY A 339 -2.54 4.47 -16.55
C GLY A 339 -1.78 4.43 -15.22
N TYR A 340 -2.45 4.01 -14.14
CA TYR A 340 -1.83 3.92 -12.82
C TYR A 340 -0.68 2.89 -12.75
N LEU A 341 -0.82 1.75 -13.44
CA LEU A 341 0.18 0.69 -13.45
C LEU A 341 1.31 0.91 -14.47
N THR A 342 1.05 1.60 -15.58
CA THR A 342 2.07 1.96 -16.59
C THR A 342 3.13 2.90 -16.01
N GLY A 343 2.71 3.93 -15.26
CA GLY A 343 3.63 4.82 -14.53
C GLY A 343 4.39 5.86 -15.35
N GLY A 344 4.12 6.00 -16.64
CA GLY A 344 4.57 7.13 -17.47
C GLY A 344 3.55 8.25 -17.56
N ASP A 345 3.64 9.08 -18.61
CA ASP A 345 2.61 10.06 -18.94
C ASP A 345 1.24 9.36 -19.13
N VAL A 346 0.19 9.97 -18.57
CA VAL A 346 -1.20 9.52 -18.74
C VAL A 346 -2.04 10.70 -19.17
N VAL A 347 -2.67 10.56 -20.34
CA VAL A 347 -3.67 11.50 -20.85
C VAL A 347 -5.06 10.91 -20.60
N TYR A 348 -5.94 11.70 -20.00
CA TYR A 348 -7.34 11.35 -19.75
C TYR A 348 -8.29 12.41 -20.30
N MET A 349 -9.54 11.99 -20.53
CA MET A 349 -10.61 12.87 -20.99
C MET A 349 -11.12 13.69 -19.81
N LYS A 350 -10.81 14.99 -19.78
CA LYS A 350 -11.17 15.86 -18.64
C LYS A 350 -12.68 16.06 -18.55
N ASP A 351 -13.33 16.22 -19.69
CA ASP A 351 -14.78 16.40 -19.80
C ASP A 351 -15.49 15.03 -19.86
N ALA A 352 -15.33 14.25 -18.79
CA ALA A 352 -15.81 12.87 -18.70
C ALA A 352 -17.32 12.74 -18.44
N ALA A 353 -17.99 13.83 -18.03
CA ALA A 353 -19.40 13.83 -17.61
C ALA A 353 -20.31 14.62 -18.54
N VAL A 354 -21.53 14.10 -18.75
CA VAL A 354 -22.63 14.79 -19.41
C VAL A 354 -23.17 15.87 -18.47
N LYS A 355 -23.37 17.09 -18.99
CA LYS A 355 -23.87 18.24 -18.22
C LYS A 355 -25.26 17.94 -17.66
N GLY A 356 -25.48 18.24 -16.38
CA GLY A 356 -26.71 17.98 -15.63
C GLY A 356 -26.88 16.54 -15.14
N SER A 357 -25.98 15.62 -15.51
CA SER A 357 -26.10 14.21 -15.14
C SER A 357 -25.81 13.94 -13.67
N ARG A 358 -26.25 12.78 -13.16
CA ARG A 358 -25.88 12.32 -11.82
C ARG A 358 -24.37 12.15 -11.68
N PHE A 359 -23.69 11.67 -12.73
CA PHE A 359 -22.24 11.45 -12.72
C PHE A 359 -21.47 12.76 -12.58
N GLU A 360 -21.89 13.83 -13.26
CA GLU A 360 -21.28 15.16 -13.10
C GLU A 360 -21.34 15.63 -11.64
N LYS A 361 -22.46 15.41 -10.94
CA LYS A 361 -22.64 15.84 -9.54
C LYS A 361 -21.70 15.14 -8.54
N VAL A 362 -21.22 13.95 -8.86
CA VAL A 362 -20.36 13.15 -7.96
C VAL A 362 -18.92 13.06 -8.43
N LEU A 363 -18.61 13.52 -9.64
CA LEU A 363 -17.26 13.50 -10.18
C LEU A 363 -16.43 14.64 -9.60
N ASN A 364 -15.47 14.28 -8.74
CA ASN A 364 -14.37 15.15 -8.38
C ASN A 364 -13.11 14.71 -9.14
N ILE A 365 -12.65 15.55 -10.08
CA ILE A 365 -11.50 15.26 -10.94
C ILE A 365 -10.22 15.08 -10.12
N GLU A 366 -10.00 15.90 -9.08
CA GLU A 366 -8.79 15.85 -8.24
C GLU A 366 -8.76 14.64 -7.32
N ASP A 367 -9.93 14.10 -6.95
CA ASP A 367 -10.03 12.88 -6.17
C ASP A 367 -9.90 11.63 -7.04
N HIS A 368 -10.42 11.67 -8.27
CA HIS A 368 -10.45 10.51 -9.17
C HIS A 368 -9.14 10.33 -9.93
N PHE A 369 -8.66 11.38 -10.61
CA PHE A 369 -7.46 11.31 -11.44
C PHE A 369 -6.22 11.71 -10.65
N PHE A 370 -5.10 11.05 -10.95
CA PHE A 370 -3.86 11.27 -10.22
C PHE A 370 -3.27 12.65 -10.58
N PRO A 371 -2.70 13.42 -9.62
CA PRO A 371 -2.40 14.83 -9.82
C PRO A 371 -1.43 15.18 -10.98
N HIS A 372 -0.58 14.26 -11.42
CA HIS A 372 0.36 14.49 -12.52
C HIS A 372 -0.17 14.03 -13.89
N TRP A 373 -1.42 13.58 -13.97
CA TRP A 373 -2.03 13.17 -15.24
C TRP A 373 -2.54 14.38 -16.02
N ILE A 374 -2.50 14.28 -17.35
CA ILE A 374 -2.86 15.36 -18.26
C ILE A 374 -4.32 15.20 -18.70
N GLY A 375 -5.18 16.14 -18.28
CA GLY A 375 -6.57 16.20 -18.74
C GLY A 375 -6.71 17.03 -20.01
N LEU A 376 -7.18 16.42 -21.11
CA LEU A 376 -7.39 17.07 -22.42
C LEU A 376 -8.84 17.13 -22.89
#